data_AF-A0A495YTJ5-F1
#
_entry.id   AF-A0A495YTJ5-F1
#
_cell.length_a   1.000
_cell.length_b   1.000
_cell.length_c   1.000
_cell.angle_alpha   90.00
_cell.angle_beta   90.00
_cell.angle_gamma   90.00
#
_symmetry.space_group_name_H-M   'P 1'
#
loop_
_entity.id
_entity.type
_entity.pdbx_description
1 polymer ?
#
loop_
_entity_poly.entity_id
_entity_poly.type
_entity_poly.pdbx_seq_one_letter_code
_entity_poly.pdbx_strand_id
1 'polypeptide(L)'
;MKRVFHRREILARLPLLTTLGLAILLWGGTYAYTQSSKIGSKHIGPHNISVPTICKKSNSGLHNMREEQLWGGALNVPKYIGLKYTGPQNVQELMNALDADYNNRLANIKVSISGKFTTGSKTANYSSDLTISEIDVRYPRAEWLQMLLDKDITINDSYEYASLLSKRYTLALLEDNPDLQQSGVLGIPPTNDWETYKEAYINKVVNDHVKIQEAAKQIQHTQKMVERLKAPIEHSEEQMERAKVQIDGSRDQVKRSKESIARAIAQLKHSIEQVKRAQKALNSQQIEHVRKQLEHARKQIERAQAVLEHLKEPTPPEKPK
;
A
#
# COMPACT_ATOMS: atom_id res chain seq x y z
N MET A 1 70.23 24.41 -15.95
CA MET A 1 69.66 23.96 -14.65
C MET A 1 68.23 23.45 -14.87
N LYS A 2 68.04 22.28 -15.49
CA LYS A 2 67.57 21.02 -14.88
C LYS A 2 66.73 21.18 -13.60
N ARG A 3 65.40 21.13 -13.74
CA ARG A 3 64.51 20.56 -12.71
C ARG A 3 63.58 19.54 -13.37
N VAL A 4 63.58 18.38 -12.75
CA VAL A 4 63.20 17.06 -13.27
C VAL A 4 61.76 16.78 -12.87
N PHE A 5 60.90 16.46 -13.85
CA PHE A 5 59.57 15.91 -13.62
C PHE A 5 59.69 14.49 -13.04
N HIS A 6 58.98 14.21 -11.95
CA HIS A 6 58.75 12.84 -11.49
C HIS A 6 57.34 12.39 -11.86
N ARG A 7 57.33 11.48 -12.84
CA ARG A 7 56.22 10.66 -13.31
C ARG A 7 56.20 9.40 -12.43
N ARG A 8 55.13 9.15 -11.69
CA ARG A 8 54.80 7.79 -11.22
C ARG A 8 53.35 7.50 -11.54
N GLU A 9 53.19 6.64 -12.54
CA GLU A 9 52.00 5.83 -12.80
C GLU A 9 51.83 4.83 -11.66
N ILE A 10 50.62 4.71 -11.10
CA ILE A 10 50.13 3.46 -10.55
C ILE A 10 48.70 3.26 -11.07
N LEU A 11 48.58 2.25 -11.92
CA LEU A 11 47.35 1.69 -12.47
C LEU A 11 46.60 0.87 -11.41
N ALA A 12 45.29 0.83 -11.63
CA ALA A 12 44.38 -0.27 -11.31
C ALA A 12 44.00 -0.51 -9.84
N ARG A 13 42.74 -0.24 -9.50
CA ARG A 13 41.69 -1.27 -9.32
C ARG A 13 40.41 -0.65 -8.74
N LEU A 14 39.43 -0.45 -9.61
CA LEU A 14 38.02 -0.35 -9.25
C LEU A 14 37.48 -1.77 -8.99
N PRO A 15 36.90 -2.08 -7.82
CA PRO A 15 35.96 -3.17 -7.71
C PRO A 15 34.53 -2.64 -7.90
N LEU A 16 33.88 -3.25 -8.89
CA LEU A 16 32.48 -3.17 -9.20
C LEU A 16 31.60 -3.50 -7.98
N LEU A 17 30.51 -2.73 -7.90
CA LEU A 17 29.25 -3.04 -7.24
C LEU A 17 28.78 -4.47 -7.53
N THR A 18 28.97 -5.39 -6.58
CA THR A 18 28.17 -6.61 -6.46
C THR A 18 28.26 -7.11 -5.01
N THR A 19 27.22 -6.85 -4.21
CA THR A 19 26.73 -7.71 -3.10
C THR A 19 25.61 -6.96 -2.34
N LEU A 20 24.50 -6.69 -3.02
CA LEU A 20 23.20 -6.66 -2.33
C LEU A 20 22.75 -8.12 -2.21
N GLY A 21 23.27 -8.77 -1.17
CA GLY A 21 22.92 -10.13 -0.77
C GLY A 21 21.55 -10.11 -0.09
N LEU A 22 20.56 -10.49 -0.88
CA LEU A 22 19.19 -10.83 -0.50
C LEU A 22 19.19 -11.91 0.59
N ALA A 23 19.02 -11.51 1.86
CA ALA A 23 18.75 -12.42 2.98
C ALA A 23 17.25 -12.41 3.28
N ILE A 24 16.45 -12.99 2.38
CA ILE A 24 15.08 -13.42 2.67
C ILE A 24 14.90 -14.74 1.93
N LEU A 25 14.97 -15.85 2.68
CA LEU A 25 14.21 -17.11 2.52
C LEU A 25 14.89 -18.25 3.30
N LEU A 26 14.43 -18.50 4.53
CA LEU A 26 14.33 -19.86 5.10
C LEU A 26 13.00 -19.91 5.86
N TRP A 27 12.33 -21.07 5.76
CA TRP A 27 10.89 -21.35 5.91
C TRP A 27 10.12 -21.04 4.62
N GLY A 28 9.84 -21.99 3.71
CA GLY A 28 9.68 -23.43 3.86
C GLY A 28 8.19 -23.75 4.02
N GLY A 29 7.51 -24.04 2.91
CA GLY A 29 6.08 -24.37 2.88
C GLY A 29 5.59 -24.58 1.46
N THR A 30 5.70 -25.83 1.00
CA THR A 30 5.34 -26.34 -0.33
C THR A 30 3.86 -26.19 -0.67
N TYR A 31 3.54 -25.63 -1.84
CA TYR A 31 2.41 -26.12 -2.65
C TYR A 31 2.78 -26.04 -4.13
N ALA A 32 2.80 -27.21 -4.76
CA ALA A 32 2.98 -27.39 -6.18
C ALA A 32 1.76 -26.83 -6.92
N TYR A 33 1.98 -26.02 -7.95
CA TYR A 33 1.00 -25.80 -9.01
C TYR A 33 1.68 -26.04 -10.35
N THR A 34 1.17 -27.04 -11.05
CA THR A 34 1.68 -27.50 -12.35
C THR A 34 1.48 -26.44 -13.41
N GLN A 35 2.56 -26.15 -14.12
CA GLN A 35 2.64 -25.30 -15.29
C GLN A 35 1.97 -26.01 -16.49
N SER A 36 0.97 -25.37 -17.10
CA SER A 36 0.54 -25.69 -18.48
C SER A 36 0.65 -24.42 -19.31
N SER A 37 1.37 -24.54 -20.41
CA SER A 37 1.71 -23.50 -21.35
C SER A 37 0.58 -23.25 -22.35
N LYS A 38 0.35 -21.99 -22.72
CA LYS A 38 0.37 -21.49 -24.11
C LYS A 38 -0.13 -20.04 -24.21
N ILE A 39 0.81 -19.17 -24.58
CA ILE A 39 0.76 -18.14 -25.64
C ILE A 39 -0.63 -17.61 -26.02
N GLY A 40 -0.82 -16.30 -25.83
CA GLY A 40 -1.94 -15.56 -26.44
C GLY A 40 -2.01 -14.10 -26.00
N SER A 41 -1.18 -13.26 -26.63
CA SER A 41 -1.20 -11.80 -26.53
C SER A 41 -2.58 -11.21 -26.84
N LYS A 42 -3.10 -10.35 -25.95
CA LYS A 42 -4.03 -9.25 -26.29
C LYS A 42 -4.10 -8.24 -25.14
N HIS A 43 -4.05 -6.96 -25.53
CA HIS A 43 -4.19 -5.74 -24.71
C HIS A 43 -5.34 -5.78 -23.69
N ILE A 44 -5.06 -5.42 -22.44
CA ILE A 44 -6.04 -4.93 -21.46
C ILE A 44 -5.41 -3.78 -20.66
N GLY A 45 -6.20 -2.72 -20.42
CA GLY A 45 -5.82 -1.44 -19.80
C GLY A 45 -5.56 -1.47 -18.29
N PRO A 46 -5.55 -0.30 -17.63
CA PRO A 46 -5.00 -0.13 -16.29
C PRO A 46 -5.82 -0.89 -15.23
N HIS A 47 -5.16 -1.80 -14.52
CA HIS A 47 -5.74 -2.53 -13.40
C HIS A 47 -5.82 -1.64 -12.16
N ASN A 48 -7.05 -1.42 -11.70
CA ASN A 48 -7.35 -0.98 -10.34
C ASN A 48 -6.76 -1.98 -9.34
N ILE A 49 -5.92 -1.50 -8.43
CA ILE A 49 -5.47 -2.23 -7.25
C ILE A 49 -6.65 -2.25 -6.27
N SER A 50 -7.41 -3.35 -6.29
CA SER A 50 -8.40 -3.65 -5.26
C SER A 50 -7.65 -4.20 -4.04
N VAL A 51 -7.69 -3.46 -2.94
CA VAL A 51 -7.22 -3.91 -1.63
C VAL A 51 -8.10 -5.09 -1.18
N PRO A 52 -7.52 -6.23 -0.76
CA PRO A 52 -8.32 -7.36 -0.32
C PRO A 52 -8.98 -7.03 1.04
N THR A 53 -10.30 -6.80 1.01
CA THR A 53 -11.13 -6.83 2.21
C THR A 53 -11.17 -8.26 2.75
N ILE A 54 -10.23 -8.58 3.64
CA ILE A 54 -10.31 -9.77 4.49
C ILE A 54 -11.38 -9.49 5.54
N CYS A 55 -12.63 -9.75 5.18
CA CYS A 55 -13.67 -10.01 6.17
C CYS A 55 -14.18 -11.43 5.89
N LYS A 56 -13.40 -12.42 6.36
CA LYS A 56 -13.89 -13.80 6.47
C LYS A 56 -15.07 -13.76 7.44
N LYS A 57 -16.28 -13.87 6.91
CA LYS A 57 -17.44 -14.35 7.67
C LYS A 57 -17.07 -15.75 8.15
N SER A 58 -16.60 -15.85 9.39
CA SER A 58 -16.65 -17.09 10.13
C SER A 58 -18.12 -17.42 10.33
N ASN A 59 -18.60 -18.40 9.55
CA ASN A 59 -19.82 -19.14 9.82
C ASN A 59 -19.64 -19.93 11.12
N SER A 60 -19.64 -19.26 12.26
CA SER A 60 -20.08 -19.87 13.51
C SER A 60 -21.58 -19.64 13.56
N GLY A 61 -22.36 -20.72 13.50
CA GLY A 61 -23.82 -20.70 13.66
C GLY A 61 -24.22 -20.21 15.06
N LEU A 62 -24.09 -18.92 15.28
CA LEU A 62 -24.62 -18.19 16.42
C LEU A 62 -25.88 -17.49 15.96
N HIS A 63 -26.97 -17.82 16.63
CA HIS A 63 -28.32 -17.33 16.42
C HIS A 63 -28.31 -15.80 16.27
N ASN A 64 -28.60 -15.31 15.06
CA ASN A 64 -28.83 -13.89 14.80
C ASN A 64 -30.11 -13.47 15.51
N MET A 65 -30.00 -13.10 16.78
CA MET A 65 -30.99 -12.27 17.42
C MET A 65 -30.79 -10.86 16.89
N ARG A 66 -31.71 -10.45 16.02
CA ARG A 66 -31.71 -9.13 15.42
C ARG A 66 -32.31 -8.17 16.44
N GLU A 67 -31.51 -7.67 17.38
CA GLU A 67 -31.88 -6.53 18.26
C GLU A 67 -31.91 -5.21 17.45
N GLU A 68 -32.27 -5.26 16.15
CA GLU A 68 -32.12 -4.13 15.22
C GLU A 68 -33.26 -3.11 15.25
N GLN A 69 -34.29 -3.23 16.10
CA GLN A 69 -35.48 -2.41 15.92
C GLN A 69 -36.09 -1.78 17.18
N LEU A 70 -35.39 -1.76 18.32
CA LEU A 70 -35.86 -0.94 19.44
C LEU A 70 -35.66 0.56 19.20
N TRP A 71 -34.73 0.94 18.31
CA TRP A 71 -34.41 2.36 18.03
C TRP A 71 -34.17 2.66 16.53
N GLY A 72 -34.34 1.66 15.65
CA GLY A 72 -34.04 1.73 14.21
C GLY A 72 -35.23 1.98 13.29
N GLY A 73 -36.44 2.18 13.83
CA GLY A 73 -37.57 2.65 13.04
C GLY A 73 -37.24 4.02 12.44
N ALA A 74 -37.60 4.27 11.19
CA ALA A 74 -37.37 5.52 10.44
C ALA A 74 -38.08 6.70 11.12
N LEU A 75 -37.51 7.13 12.23
CA LEU A 75 -37.96 8.19 13.07
C LEU A 75 -37.31 9.43 12.44
N ASN A 76 -38.13 10.27 11.82
CA ASN A 76 -37.74 11.54 11.19
C ASN A 76 -37.42 12.56 12.29
N VAL A 77 -36.47 12.20 13.17
CA VAL A 77 -36.14 12.96 14.38
C VAL A 77 -34.91 13.81 14.08
N PRO A 78 -34.95 15.12 14.35
CA PRO A 78 -33.83 16.03 14.11
C PRO A 78 -32.57 15.49 14.80
N LYS A 79 -31.48 15.33 14.04
CA LYS A 79 -30.13 14.92 14.46
C LYS A 79 -29.88 15.08 15.97
N TYR A 80 -30.22 14.05 16.77
CA TYR A 80 -30.08 14.11 18.22
C TYR A 80 -28.59 14.07 18.54
N ILE A 81 -28.07 15.20 19.00
CA ILE A 81 -26.76 15.26 19.63
C ILE A 81 -26.96 14.67 21.02
N GLY A 82 -26.57 13.42 21.23
CA GLY A 82 -26.60 12.79 22.55
C GLY A 82 -25.93 13.70 23.56
N LEU A 83 -26.62 14.00 24.67
CA LEU A 83 -26.09 14.87 25.70
C LEU A 83 -24.95 14.12 26.38
N LYS A 84 -23.72 14.63 26.24
CA LYS A 84 -22.56 14.09 26.95
C LYS A 84 -22.69 14.43 28.44
N TYR A 85 -22.58 13.42 29.26
CA TYR A 85 -22.58 13.54 30.71
C TYR A 85 -21.15 13.43 31.23
N THR A 86 -20.74 14.43 32.02
CA THR A 86 -19.40 14.49 32.65
C THR A 86 -19.50 14.72 34.16
N GLY A 87 -20.71 14.63 34.71
CA GLY A 87 -20.97 14.80 36.14
C GLY A 87 -20.62 13.55 36.97
N PRO A 88 -20.86 13.61 38.29
CA PRO A 88 -20.62 12.49 39.18
C PRO A 88 -21.38 11.21 38.77
N GLN A 89 -20.73 10.05 38.86
CA GLN A 89 -21.33 8.76 38.55
C GLN A 89 -22.08 8.22 39.79
N ASN A 90 -23.18 8.89 40.15
CA ASN A 90 -24.10 8.41 41.17
C ASN A 90 -25.55 8.50 40.66
N VAL A 91 -26.42 7.69 41.26
CA VAL A 91 -27.81 7.51 40.81
C VAL A 91 -28.57 8.83 40.72
N GLN A 92 -28.48 9.67 41.76
CA GLN A 92 -29.25 10.91 41.84
C GLN A 92 -28.84 11.89 40.74
N GLU A 93 -27.54 12.08 40.53
CA GLU A 93 -27.02 13.00 39.51
C GLU A 93 -27.32 12.51 38.09
N LEU A 94 -27.20 11.21 37.83
CA LEU A 94 -27.55 10.62 36.54
C LEU A 94 -29.04 10.78 36.22
N MET A 95 -29.91 10.47 37.18
CA MET A 95 -31.36 10.65 37.03
C MET A 95 -31.70 12.12 36.80
N ASN A 96 -31.19 13.03 37.63
CA ASN A 96 -31.43 14.47 37.49
C ASN A 96 -31.01 15.02 36.12
N ALA A 97 -29.87 14.56 35.60
CA ALA A 97 -29.31 15.06 34.34
C ALA A 97 -29.96 14.42 33.09
N LEU A 98 -30.36 13.15 33.16
CA LEU A 98 -30.67 12.35 31.96
C LEU A 98 -32.11 11.84 31.88
N ASP A 99 -32.89 11.88 32.97
CA ASP A 99 -34.25 11.33 32.98
C ASP A 99 -35.22 12.07 32.04
N ALA A 100 -35.06 13.37 31.87
CA ALA A 100 -35.92 14.12 30.95
C ALA A 100 -35.78 13.62 29.50
N ASP A 101 -34.54 13.37 29.06
CA ASP A 101 -34.27 12.81 27.72
C ASP A 101 -34.76 11.36 27.63
N TYR A 102 -34.52 10.54 28.66
CA TYR A 102 -34.98 9.16 28.73
C TYR A 102 -36.51 9.03 28.65
N ASN A 103 -37.25 9.78 29.47
CA ASN A 103 -38.71 9.75 29.52
C ASN A 103 -39.31 10.22 28.19
N ASN A 104 -38.73 11.25 27.56
CA ASN A 104 -39.16 11.72 26.24
C ASN A 104 -38.98 10.64 25.16
N ARG A 105 -37.87 9.90 25.20
CA ARG A 105 -37.60 8.80 24.26
C ARG A 105 -38.54 7.60 24.44
N LEU A 106 -39.00 7.36 25.66
CA LEU A 106 -39.77 6.17 26.00
C LEU A 106 -41.27 6.26 25.75
N ALA A 107 -41.79 7.45 25.42
CA ALA A 107 -43.22 7.65 25.20
C ALA A 107 -43.84 6.71 24.13
N ASN A 108 -43.03 6.04 23.29
CA ASN A 108 -43.49 5.18 22.20
C ASN A 108 -42.78 3.81 22.11
N ILE A 109 -42.15 3.31 23.17
CA ILE A 109 -41.38 2.04 23.03
C ILE A 109 -42.29 0.83 23.15
N LYS A 110 -42.25 -0.01 22.12
CA LYS A 110 -42.72 -1.40 22.17
C LYS A 110 -41.51 -2.32 22.20
N VAL A 111 -41.45 -3.19 23.20
CA VAL A 111 -40.37 -4.18 23.27
C VAL A 111 -40.81 -5.47 22.63
N SER A 112 -40.05 -5.89 21.61
CA SER A 112 -40.26 -7.15 20.92
C SER A 112 -38.97 -7.95 20.85
N ILE A 113 -39.10 -9.25 21.09
CA ILE A 113 -38.04 -10.24 20.95
C ILE A 113 -38.49 -11.21 19.86
N SER A 114 -37.70 -11.30 18.79
CA SER A 114 -37.92 -12.28 17.72
C SER A 114 -36.69 -13.17 17.59
N GLY A 115 -36.91 -14.48 17.43
CA GLY A 115 -35.83 -15.45 17.38
C GLY A 115 -36.26 -16.79 16.83
N LYS A 116 -35.29 -17.53 16.29
CA LYS A 116 -35.43 -18.97 16.07
C LYS A 116 -34.95 -19.68 17.33
N PHE A 117 -35.89 -20.30 18.02
CA PHE A 117 -35.63 -21.02 19.27
C PHE A 117 -35.32 -22.49 18.98
N THR A 118 -34.48 -23.11 19.80
CA THR A 118 -33.92 -24.45 19.57
C THR A 118 -34.98 -25.57 19.58
N THR A 119 -36.18 -25.30 20.10
CA THR A 119 -37.31 -26.22 20.19
C THR A 119 -38.20 -26.28 18.94
N GLY A 120 -37.80 -25.67 17.81
CA GLY A 120 -38.44 -25.92 16.51
C GLY A 120 -38.07 -24.92 15.40
N SER A 121 -38.27 -25.31 14.14
CA SER A 121 -37.98 -24.46 12.95
C SER A 121 -38.85 -23.20 12.82
N LYS A 122 -39.73 -22.91 13.79
CA LYS A 122 -40.64 -21.76 13.76
C LYS A 122 -40.03 -20.57 14.48
N THR A 123 -40.03 -19.41 13.83
CA THR A 123 -39.75 -18.13 14.47
C THR A 123 -40.92 -17.77 15.38
N ALA A 124 -40.67 -17.57 16.67
CA ALA A 124 -41.65 -17.00 17.57
C ALA A 124 -41.34 -15.51 17.80
N ASN A 125 -42.40 -14.70 17.88
CA ASN A 125 -42.31 -13.27 18.13
C ASN A 125 -43.03 -13.00 19.44
N TYR A 126 -42.28 -12.50 20.42
CA TYR A 126 -42.80 -12.05 21.71
C TYR A 126 -42.78 -10.53 21.72
N SER A 127 -43.89 -9.92 22.12
CA SER A 127 -43.99 -8.47 22.23
C SER A 127 -44.83 -8.16 23.45
N SER A 128 -44.47 -7.11 24.19
CA SER A 128 -45.29 -6.60 25.28
C SER A 128 -45.39 -5.08 25.21
N ASP A 129 -46.56 -4.57 25.56
CA ASP A 129 -46.88 -3.14 25.64
C ASP A 129 -46.70 -2.65 27.09
N LEU A 130 -45.51 -2.88 27.66
CA LEU A 130 -45.17 -2.50 29.04
C LEU A 130 -45.00 -0.98 29.16
N THR A 131 -45.67 -0.38 30.12
CA THR A 131 -45.57 1.04 30.45
C THR A 131 -44.35 1.33 31.32
N ILE A 132 -43.86 2.58 31.30
CA ILE A 132 -42.77 3.03 32.20
C ILE A 132 -43.13 2.78 33.67
N SER A 133 -44.37 3.03 34.06
CA SER A 133 -44.84 2.80 35.43
C SER A 133 -44.78 1.33 35.84
N GLU A 134 -45.16 0.39 34.96
CA GLU A 134 -45.06 -1.04 35.25
C GLU A 134 -43.60 -1.47 35.39
N ILE A 135 -42.70 -0.96 34.53
CA ILE A 135 -41.27 -1.25 34.62
C ILE A 135 -40.66 -0.65 35.88
N ASP A 136 -40.97 0.59 36.24
CA ASP A 136 -40.41 1.24 37.43
C ASP A 136 -40.93 0.60 38.73
N VAL A 137 -42.10 -0.08 38.72
CA VAL A 137 -42.57 -0.91 39.84
C VAL A 137 -41.77 -2.21 39.97
N ARG A 138 -41.50 -2.91 38.86
CA ARG A 138 -40.78 -4.19 38.89
C ARG A 138 -39.26 -4.04 39.04
N TYR A 139 -38.71 -3.03 38.38
CA TYR A 139 -37.28 -2.73 38.29
C TYR A 139 -37.07 -1.22 38.51
N PRO A 140 -37.14 -0.73 39.76
CA PRO A 140 -36.97 0.67 40.08
C PRO A 140 -35.68 1.23 39.46
N ARG A 141 -35.80 2.41 38.84
CA ARG A 141 -34.71 3.03 38.08
C ARG A 141 -33.46 3.26 38.92
N ALA A 142 -33.68 3.76 40.15
CA ALA A 142 -32.61 4.05 41.08
C ALA A 142 -31.82 2.78 41.44
N GLU A 143 -32.51 1.67 41.74
CA GLU A 143 -31.89 0.39 42.08
C GLU A 143 -31.14 -0.20 40.88
N TRP A 144 -31.73 -0.14 39.69
CA TRP A 144 -31.06 -0.61 38.47
C TRP A 144 -29.79 0.16 38.17
N LEU A 145 -29.83 1.50 38.29
CA LEU A 145 -28.64 2.33 38.10
C LEU A 145 -27.59 2.04 39.16
N GLN A 146 -27.97 1.93 40.44
CA GLN A 146 -27.04 1.60 41.51
C GLN A 146 -26.32 0.28 41.21
N MET A 147 -27.07 -0.75 40.82
CA MET A 147 -26.50 -2.06 40.46
C MET A 147 -25.52 -2.00 39.28
N LEU A 148 -25.79 -1.17 38.26
CA LEU A 148 -24.85 -0.99 37.15
C LEU A 148 -23.57 -0.27 37.62
N LEU A 149 -23.71 0.77 38.44
CA LEU A 149 -22.59 1.52 39.02
C LEU A 149 -21.73 0.64 39.93
N ASP A 150 -22.34 -0.22 40.74
CA ASP A 150 -21.64 -1.19 41.61
C ASP A 150 -20.84 -2.22 40.81
N LYS A 151 -21.16 -2.39 39.51
CA LYS A 151 -20.43 -3.23 38.55
C LYS A 151 -19.45 -2.42 37.68
N ASP A 152 -19.07 -1.23 38.15
CA ASP A 152 -18.12 -0.31 37.50
C ASP A 152 -18.55 0.17 36.10
N ILE A 153 -19.85 0.15 35.80
CA ILE A 153 -20.37 0.71 34.54
C ILE A 153 -20.38 2.23 34.65
N THR A 154 -19.67 2.89 33.72
CA THR A 154 -19.70 4.35 33.58
C THR A 154 -20.69 4.73 32.49
N ILE A 155 -21.56 5.71 32.77
CA ILE A 155 -22.54 6.23 31.82
C ILE A 155 -22.11 7.64 31.39
N ASN A 156 -21.74 7.77 30.11
CA ASN A 156 -21.07 8.95 29.56
C ASN A 156 -21.99 9.84 28.73
N ASP A 157 -23.16 9.35 28.33
CA ASP A 157 -24.13 10.14 27.58
C ASP A 157 -25.57 9.62 27.74
N SER A 158 -26.52 10.43 27.26
CA SER A 158 -27.94 10.13 27.35
C SER A 158 -28.37 8.91 26.52
N TYR A 159 -27.60 8.54 25.48
CA TYR A 159 -27.87 7.35 24.68
C TYR A 159 -27.48 6.07 25.44
N GLU A 160 -26.31 6.05 26.07
CA GLU A 160 -25.83 4.97 26.93
C GLU A 160 -26.78 4.77 28.12
N TYR A 161 -27.20 5.88 28.75
CA TYR A 161 -28.20 5.88 29.83
C TYR A 161 -29.52 5.23 29.38
N ALA A 162 -30.09 5.72 28.28
CA ALA A 162 -31.35 5.19 27.77
C ALA A 162 -31.24 3.73 27.32
N SER A 163 -30.13 3.36 26.68
CA SER A 163 -29.84 1.99 26.25
C SER A 163 -29.80 1.04 27.45
N LEU A 164 -29.04 1.36 28.51
CA LEU A 164 -28.92 0.54 29.70
C LEU A 164 -30.23 0.44 30.48
N LEU A 165 -30.99 1.54 30.61
CA LEU A 165 -32.30 1.51 31.25
C LEU A 165 -33.36 0.76 30.42
N SER A 166 -33.24 0.73 29.10
CA SER A 166 -34.16 -0.03 28.24
C SER A 166 -34.08 -1.54 28.46
N LYS A 167 -32.93 -2.03 28.96
CA LYS A 167 -32.73 -3.46 29.29
C LYS A 167 -33.69 -3.95 30.37
N ARG A 168 -34.21 -3.06 31.22
CA ARG A 168 -35.27 -3.39 32.19
C ARG A 168 -36.54 -3.89 31.52
N TYR A 169 -36.90 -3.33 30.37
CA TYR A 169 -38.08 -3.78 29.61
C TYR A 169 -37.87 -5.17 29.02
N THR A 170 -36.67 -5.44 28.50
CA THR A 170 -36.32 -6.78 28.03
C THR A 170 -36.38 -7.78 29.19
N LEU A 171 -35.87 -7.41 30.37
CA LEU A 171 -35.93 -8.26 31.54
C LEU A 171 -37.38 -8.53 31.98
N ALA A 172 -38.25 -7.52 32.04
CA ALA A 172 -39.67 -7.69 32.34
C ALA A 172 -40.40 -8.57 31.31
N LEU A 173 -40.07 -8.42 30.01
CA LEU A 173 -40.60 -9.32 28.99
C LEU A 173 -40.13 -10.77 29.19
N LEU A 174 -38.88 -10.99 29.62
CA LEU A 174 -38.37 -12.33 29.92
C LEU A 174 -39.01 -12.93 31.18
N GLU A 175 -39.34 -12.10 32.16
CA GLU A 175 -40.07 -12.48 33.38
C GLU A 175 -41.47 -13.01 33.03
N ASP A 176 -42.20 -12.28 32.17
CA ASP A 176 -43.56 -12.64 31.74
C ASP A 176 -43.61 -13.89 30.83
N ASN A 177 -42.46 -14.39 30.34
CA ASN A 177 -42.38 -15.44 29.34
C ASN A 177 -41.38 -16.54 29.73
N PRO A 178 -41.75 -17.47 30.64
CA PRO A 178 -40.85 -18.53 31.12
C PRO A 178 -40.32 -19.45 30.02
N ASP A 179 -41.08 -19.64 28.93
CA ASP A 179 -40.61 -20.39 27.74
C ASP A 179 -39.33 -19.79 27.13
N LEU A 180 -39.17 -18.47 27.19
CA LEU A 180 -37.96 -17.80 26.72
C LEU A 180 -36.76 -18.14 27.60
N GLN A 181 -36.97 -18.23 28.92
CA GLN A 181 -35.92 -18.60 29.87
C GLN A 181 -35.40 -20.03 29.58
N GLN A 182 -36.29 -20.95 29.21
CA GLN A 182 -35.94 -22.33 28.85
C GLN A 182 -35.28 -22.47 27.46
N SER A 183 -35.48 -21.50 26.58
CA SER A 183 -35.05 -21.62 25.18
C SER A 183 -33.56 -21.36 24.95
N GLY A 184 -32.83 -20.92 25.98
CA GLY A 184 -31.44 -20.48 25.84
C GLY A 184 -31.30 -19.13 25.11
N VAL A 185 -32.39 -18.34 25.10
CA VAL A 185 -32.43 -17.04 24.44
C VAL A 185 -31.33 -16.13 24.97
N LEU A 186 -30.80 -15.27 24.10
CA LEU A 186 -29.67 -14.38 24.41
C LEU A 186 -28.38 -15.14 24.78
N GLY A 187 -28.30 -16.46 24.57
CA GLY A 187 -27.14 -17.26 24.96
C GLY A 187 -26.98 -17.40 26.48
N ILE A 188 -28.05 -17.15 27.23
CA ILE A 188 -28.10 -17.43 28.68
C ILE A 188 -28.53 -18.89 28.85
N PRO A 189 -27.85 -19.70 29.68
CA PRO A 189 -28.24 -21.09 29.90
C PRO A 189 -29.69 -21.23 30.38
N PRO A 190 -30.45 -22.21 29.87
CA PRO A 190 -31.80 -22.49 30.36
C PRO A 190 -31.84 -22.74 31.88
N THR A 191 -32.79 -22.12 32.58
CA THR A 191 -33.03 -22.35 34.01
C THR A 191 -34.49 -22.08 34.38
N ASN A 192 -35.01 -22.85 35.34
CA ASN A 192 -36.35 -22.68 35.90
C ASN A 192 -36.41 -21.64 37.02
N ASP A 193 -35.26 -21.18 37.51
CA ASP A 193 -35.18 -20.20 38.58
C ASP A 193 -35.03 -18.78 38.01
N TRP A 194 -36.04 -17.95 38.25
CA TRP A 194 -36.08 -16.58 37.74
C TRP A 194 -34.92 -15.73 38.25
N GLU A 195 -34.56 -15.83 39.53
CA GLU A 195 -33.49 -15.01 40.10
C GLU A 195 -32.12 -15.38 39.49
N THR A 196 -31.85 -16.68 39.32
CA THR A 196 -30.66 -17.15 38.58
C THR A 196 -30.65 -16.63 37.14
N TYR A 197 -31.79 -16.66 36.43
CA TYR A 197 -31.87 -16.17 35.04
C TYR A 197 -31.63 -14.66 34.97
N LYS A 198 -32.28 -13.90 35.85
CA LYS A 198 -32.16 -12.44 35.97
C LYS A 198 -30.72 -12.02 36.25
N GLU A 199 -30.04 -12.68 37.18
CA GLU A 199 -28.62 -12.42 37.46
C GLU A 199 -27.75 -12.69 36.22
N ALA A 200 -27.96 -13.82 35.55
CA ALA A 200 -27.23 -14.15 34.32
C ALA A 200 -27.47 -13.12 33.21
N TYR A 201 -28.70 -12.62 33.07
CA TYR A 201 -29.04 -11.54 32.14
C TYR A 201 -28.30 -10.24 32.46
N ILE A 202 -28.32 -9.81 33.72
CA ILE A 202 -27.61 -8.59 34.17
C ILE A 202 -26.12 -8.71 33.90
N ASN A 203 -25.51 -9.84 34.29
CA ASN A 203 -24.09 -10.09 34.05
C ASN A 203 -23.77 -10.10 32.55
N LYS A 204 -24.66 -10.61 31.70
CA LYS A 204 -24.52 -10.51 30.25
C LYS A 204 -24.53 -9.05 29.77
N VAL A 205 -25.50 -8.24 30.22
CA VAL A 205 -25.59 -6.81 29.86
C VAL A 205 -24.30 -6.07 30.23
N VAL A 206 -23.78 -6.31 31.44
CA VAL A 206 -22.52 -5.72 31.92
C VAL A 206 -21.33 -6.15 31.06
N ASN A 207 -21.21 -7.45 30.80
CA ASN A 207 -20.11 -7.99 29.99
C ASN A 207 -20.14 -7.46 28.55
N ASP A 208 -21.32 -7.35 27.94
CA ASP A 208 -21.46 -6.80 26.60
C ASP A 208 -21.10 -5.31 26.57
N HIS A 209 -21.49 -4.56 27.59
CA HIS A 209 -21.13 -3.15 27.73
C HIS A 209 -19.61 -2.95 27.82
N VAL A 210 -18.93 -3.72 28.68
CA VAL A 210 -17.46 -3.67 28.82
C VAL A 210 -16.78 -3.99 27.48
N LYS A 211 -17.21 -5.05 26.79
CA LYS A 211 -16.68 -5.41 25.46
C LYS A 211 -16.86 -4.30 24.43
N ILE A 212 -18.01 -3.63 24.43
CA ILE A 212 -18.28 -2.50 23.53
C ILE A 212 -17.33 -1.34 23.83
N GLN A 213 -17.11 -1.01 25.11
CA GLN A 213 -16.17 0.05 25.50
C GLN A 213 -14.72 -0.28 25.12
N GLU A 214 -14.29 -1.53 25.33
CA GLU A 214 -12.96 -1.99 24.91
C GLU A 214 -12.78 -1.90 23.38
N ALA A 215 -13.78 -2.36 22.63
CA ALA A 215 -13.79 -2.25 21.17
C ALA A 215 -13.73 -0.79 20.72
N ALA A 216 -14.47 0.11 21.36
CA ALA A 216 -14.43 1.55 21.07
C ALA A 216 -13.03 2.15 21.33
N LYS A 217 -12.37 1.77 22.43
CA LYS A 217 -10.98 2.19 22.73
C LYS A 217 -10.00 1.67 21.66
N GLN A 218 -10.14 0.43 21.22
CA GLN A 218 -9.31 -0.15 20.16
C GLN A 218 -9.51 0.54 18.81
N ILE A 219 -10.77 0.87 18.47
CA ILE A 219 -11.11 1.64 17.26
C ILE A 219 -10.45 3.02 17.32
N GLN A 220 -10.55 3.73 18.45
CA GLN A 220 -9.93 5.04 18.62
C GLN A 220 -8.39 4.97 18.50
N HIS A 221 -7.77 3.93 19.05
CA HIS A 221 -6.33 3.70 18.90
C HIS A 221 -5.95 3.47 17.43
N THR A 222 -6.70 2.61 16.73
CA THR A 222 -6.49 2.31 15.31
C THR A 222 -6.67 3.57 14.46
N GLN A 223 -7.67 4.40 14.72
CA GLN A 223 -7.86 5.69 14.05
C GLN A 223 -6.64 6.60 14.23
N LYS A 224 -6.12 6.75 15.46
CA LYS A 224 -4.89 7.53 15.71
C LYS A 224 -3.69 6.97 14.95
N MET A 225 -3.58 5.65 14.79
CA MET A 225 -2.51 5.04 14.01
C MET A 225 -2.63 5.33 12.52
N VAL A 226 -3.84 5.23 11.97
CA VAL A 226 -4.12 5.58 10.56
C VAL A 226 -3.77 7.04 10.29
N GLU A 227 -4.17 7.96 11.16
CA GLU A 227 -3.82 9.39 11.01
C GLU A 227 -2.31 9.63 11.03
N ARG A 228 -1.56 8.93 11.89
CA ARG A 228 -0.09 9.03 11.93
C ARG A 228 0.59 8.49 10.67
N LEU A 229 -0.02 7.52 9.99
CA LEU A 229 0.52 6.94 8.75
C LEU A 229 0.26 7.80 7.51
N LYS A 230 -0.66 8.76 7.58
CA LYS A 230 -1.01 9.62 6.45
C LYS A 230 0.17 10.44 5.93
N ALA A 231 0.85 11.19 6.79
CA ALA A 231 1.98 12.03 6.39
C ALA A 231 3.20 11.23 5.84
N PRO A 232 3.60 10.09 6.44
CA PRO A 232 4.64 9.24 5.85
C PRO A 232 4.29 8.72 4.45
N ILE A 233 3.02 8.36 4.20
CA ILE A 233 2.56 7.93 2.87
C ILE A 233 2.69 9.08 1.87
N GLU A 234 2.16 10.27 2.21
CA GLU A 234 2.27 11.47 1.37
C GLU A 234 3.74 11.80 1.06
N HIS A 235 4.62 11.74 2.06
CA HIS A 235 6.05 11.96 1.86
C HIS A 235 6.70 10.91 0.93
N SER A 236 6.31 9.64 1.06
CA SER A 236 6.79 8.58 0.18
C SER A 236 6.34 8.79 -1.27
N GLU A 237 5.11 9.28 -1.48
CA GLU A 237 4.61 9.63 -2.81
C GLU A 237 5.43 10.78 -3.43
N GLU A 238 5.72 11.83 -2.66
CA GLU A 238 6.60 12.92 -3.12
C GLU A 238 8.01 12.43 -3.49
N GLN A 239 8.61 11.56 -2.67
CA GLN A 239 9.92 10.99 -2.96
C GLN A 239 9.90 10.18 -4.26
N MET A 240 8.84 9.40 -4.49
CA MET A 240 8.67 8.62 -5.71
C MET A 240 8.56 9.51 -6.95
N GLU A 241 7.81 10.62 -6.87
CA GLU A 241 7.69 11.55 -8.00
C GLU A 241 9.02 12.27 -8.29
N ARG A 242 9.78 12.64 -7.26
CA ARG A 242 11.14 13.19 -7.44
C ARG A 242 12.07 12.19 -8.11
N ALA A 243 12.04 10.92 -7.68
CA ALA A 243 12.85 9.86 -8.27
C ALA A 243 12.51 9.64 -9.75
N LYS A 244 11.22 9.69 -10.10
CA LYS A 244 10.75 9.58 -11.49
C LYS A 244 11.30 10.71 -12.38
N VAL A 245 11.23 11.96 -11.91
CA VAL A 245 11.83 13.11 -12.64
C VAL A 245 13.34 12.94 -12.82
N GLN A 246 14.05 12.44 -11.81
CA GLN A 246 15.50 12.17 -11.92
C GLN A 246 15.83 11.08 -12.95
N ILE A 247 15.01 10.03 -13.03
CA ILE A 247 15.16 8.96 -14.01
C ILE A 247 14.95 9.51 -15.43
N ASP A 248 13.93 10.34 -15.65
CA ASP A 248 13.67 10.95 -16.95
C ASP A 248 14.82 11.87 -17.38
N GLY A 249 15.32 12.71 -16.47
CA GLY A 249 16.49 13.55 -16.74
C GLY A 249 17.74 12.73 -17.11
N SER A 250 17.99 11.63 -16.39
CA SER A 250 19.10 10.71 -16.69
C SER A 250 18.94 10.04 -18.05
N ARG A 251 17.72 9.65 -18.41
CA ARG A 251 17.39 9.08 -19.73
C ARG A 251 17.70 10.05 -20.86
N ASP A 252 17.32 11.32 -20.71
CA ASP A 252 17.62 12.36 -21.69
C ASP A 252 19.12 12.64 -21.83
N GLN A 253 19.86 12.59 -20.72
CA GLN A 253 21.32 12.73 -20.74
C GLN A 253 21.98 11.57 -21.49
N VAL A 254 21.51 10.33 -21.26
CA VAL A 254 21.99 9.15 -22.01
C VAL A 254 21.69 9.28 -23.50
N LYS A 255 20.49 9.76 -23.87
CA LYS A 255 20.13 10.00 -25.27
C LYS A 255 21.08 11.01 -25.94
N ARG A 256 21.30 12.17 -25.29
CA ARG A 256 22.23 13.19 -25.78
C ARG A 256 23.67 12.67 -25.92
N SER A 257 24.12 11.86 -24.95
CA SER A 257 25.44 11.23 -24.99
C SER A 257 25.57 10.26 -26.16
N LYS A 258 24.54 9.43 -26.42
CA LYS A 258 24.49 8.52 -27.56
C LYS A 258 24.58 9.27 -28.90
N GLU A 259 23.83 10.36 -29.05
CA GLU A 259 23.90 11.22 -30.24
C GLU A 259 25.28 11.87 -30.41
N SER A 260 25.90 12.31 -29.32
CA SER A 260 27.26 12.87 -29.34
C SER A 260 28.30 11.85 -29.80
N ILE A 261 28.25 10.63 -29.27
CA ILE A 261 29.12 9.52 -29.68
C ILE A 261 28.91 9.19 -31.16
N ALA A 262 27.65 9.15 -31.63
CA ALA A 262 27.36 8.89 -33.04
C ALA A 262 28.00 9.95 -33.96
N ARG A 263 27.95 11.24 -33.59
CA ARG A 263 28.63 12.32 -34.32
C ARG A 263 30.14 12.16 -34.32
N ALA A 264 30.74 11.83 -33.16
CA ALA A 264 32.18 11.60 -33.06
C ALA A 264 32.65 10.42 -33.95
N ILE A 265 31.88 9.32 -33.97
CA ILE A 265 32.15 8.18 -34.86
C ILE A 265 32.11 8.60 -36.34
N ALA A 266 31.12 9.43 -36.73
CA ALA A 266 31.02 9.93 -38.10
C ALA A 266 32.21 10.82 -38.48
N GLN A 267 32.66 11.70 -37.58
CA GLN A 267 33.85 12.52 -37.77
C GLN A 267 35.12 11.68 -37.92
N LEU A 268 35.32 10.69 -37.04
CA LEU A 268 36.47 9.78 -37.14
C LEU A 268 36.49 9.01 -38.46
N LYS A 269 35.34 8.51 -38.92
CA LYS A 269 35.23 7.87 -40.25
C LYS A 269 35.66 8.82 -41.37
N HIS A 270 35.22 10.08 -41.31
CA HIS A 270 35.62 11.09 -42.30
C HIS A 270 37.13 11.37 -42.27
N SER A 271 37.72 11.54 -41.08
CA SER A 271 39.17 11.73 -40.93
C SER A 271 39.98 10.54 -41.44
N ILE A 272 39.53 9.30 -41.18
CA ILE A 272 40.16 8.09 -41.73
C ILE A 272 40.17 8.13 -43.27
N GLU A 273 39.06 8.51 -43.89
CA GLU A 273 38.99 8.63 -45.35
C GLU A 273 39.87 9.77 -45.89
N GLN A 274 39.95 10.91 -45.20
CA GLN A 274 40.89 11.98 -45.55
C GLN A 274 42.34 11.51 -45.48
N VAL A 275 42.74 10.82 -44.41
CA VAL A 275 44.09 10.26 -44.25
C VAL A 275 44.40 9.25 -45.35
N LYS A 276 43.46 8.36 -45.70
CA LYS A 276 43.62 7.41 -46.82
C LYS A 276 43.85 8.15 -48.15
N ARG A 277 43.11 9.23 -48.42
CA ARG A 277 43.30 10.04 -49.64
C ARG A 277 44.65 10.73 -49.65
N ALA A 278 45.06 11.33 -48.54
CA ALA A 278 46.37 11.98 -48.40
C ALA A 278 47.51 10.98 -48.60
N GLN A 279 47.41 9.78 -48.03
CA GLN A 279 48.40 8.71 -48.22
C GLN A 279 48.51 8.28 -49.69
N LYS A 280 47.38 8.10 -50.39
CA LYS A 280 47.38 7.78 -51.82
C LYS A 280 48.07 8.90 -52.64
N ALA A 281 47.74 10.15 -52.36
CA ALA A 281 48.34 11.30 -53.05
C ALA A 281 49.86 11.38 -52.83
N LEU A 282 50.32 11.20 -51.58
CA LEU A 282 51.74 11.17 -51.25
C LEU A 282 52.49 10.06 -52.01
N ASN A 283 51.93 8.84 -52.01
CA ASN A 283 52.52 7.71 -52.72
C ASN A 283 52.64 7.99 -54.22
N SER A 284 51.60 8.57 -54.84
CA SER A 284 51.64 8.96 -56.26
C SER A 284 52.69 10.04 -56.54
N GLN A 285 52.81 11.05 -55.68
CA GLN A 285 53.83 12.10 -55.83
C GLN A 285 55.25 11.56 -55.69
N GLN A 286 55.50 10.65 -54.74
CA GLN A 286 56.81 10.02 -54.56
C GLN A 286 57.21 9.18 -55.77
N ILE A 287 56.29 8.35 -56.30
CA ILE A 287 56.53 7.54 -57.51
C ILE A 287 56.85 8.43 -58.71
N GLU A 288 56.10 9.52 -58.89
CA GLU A 288 56.29 10.45 -59.99
C GLU A 288 57.65 11.17 -59.90
N HIS A 289 58.09 11.54 -58.69
CA HIS A 289 59.41 12.12 -58.48
C HIS A 289 60.53 11.15 -58.87
N VAL A 290 60.45 9.90 -58.41
CA VAL A 290 61.40 8.84 -58.77
C VAL A 290 61.42 8.59 -60.28
N ARG A 291 60.25 8.60 -60.92
CA ARG A 291 60.12 8.45 -62.38
C ARG A 291 60.86 9.57 -63.13
N LYS A 292 60.69 10.82 -62.72
CA LYS A 292 61.40 11.97 -63.31
C LYS A 292 62.92 11.89 -63.11
N GLN A 293 63.37 11.45 -61.93
CA GLN A 293 64.80 11.22 -61.67
C GLN A 293 65.37 10.13 -62.59
N LEU A 294 64.65 9.01 -62.75
CA LEU A 294 65.02 7.92 -63.66
C LEU A 294 65.10 8.38 -65.11
N GLU A 295 64.15 9.18 -65.59
CA GLU A 295 64.23 9.78 -66.92
C GLU A 295 65.47 10.65 -67.10
N HIS A 296 65.81 11.46 -66.09
CA HIS A 296 66.96 12.34 -66.18
C HIS A 296 68.27 11.54 -66.20
N ALA A 297 68.38 10.53 -65.34
CA ALA A 297 69.50 9.58 -65.34
C ALA A 297 69.62 8.86 -66.70
N ARG A 298 68.51 8.42 -67.28
CA ARG A 298 68.49 7.80 -68.62
C ARG A 298 69.02 8.74 -69.70
N LYS A 299 68.55 10.00 -69.74
CA LYS A 299 69.04 11.02 -70.69
C LYS A 299 70.54 11.30 -70.52
N GLN A 300 71.06 11.26 -69.29
CA GLN A 300 72.50 11.41 -69.05
C GLN A 300 73.29 10.22 -69.60
N ILE A 301 72.80 8.99 -69.42
CA ILE A 301 73.41 7.79 -69.99
C ILE A 301 73.42 7.86 -71.52
N GLU A 302 72.31 8.24 -72.15
CA GLU A 302 72.22 8.38 -73.62
C GLU A 302 73.23 9.42 -74.16
N ARG A 303 73.38 10.56 -73.47
CA ARG A 303 74.41 11.56 -73.81
C ARG A 303 75.82 10.99 -73.68
N ALA A 304 76.11 10.27 -72.59
CA ALA A 304 77.43 9.66 -72.39
C ALA A 304 77.73 8.60 -73.46
N GLN A 305 76.73 7.80 -73.86
CA GLN A 305 76.85 6.85 -74.97
C GLN A 305 77.11 7.56 -76.29
N ALA A 306 76.39 8.64 -76.62
CA ALA A 306 76.64 9.43 -77.82
C ALA A 306 78.06 10.01 -77.85
N VAL A 307 78.57 10.50 -76.71
CA VAL A 307 79.96 10.96 -76.58
C VAL A 307 80.95 9.81 -76.79
N LEU A 308 80.69 8.63 -76.22
CA LEU A 308 81.52 7.44 -76.41
C LEU A 308 81.53 6.97 -77.87
N GLU A 309 80.41 7.05 -78.58
CA GLU A 309 80.33 6.72 -80.01
C GLU A 309 81.05 7.77 -80.87
N HIS A 310 80.97 9.06 -80.54
CA HIS A 310 81.82 10.08 -81.18
C HIS A 310 83.32 9.88 -80.93
N LEU A 311 83.71 9.29 -79.80
CA LEU A 311 85.11 8.92 -79.53
C LEU A 311 85.56 7.65 -80.26
N LYS A 312 84.62 6.85 -80.79
CA LYS A 312 84.92 5.67 -81.62
C LYS A 312 85.02 6.00 -83.10
N GLU A 313 84.66 7.21 -83.54
CA GLU A 313 84.98 7.65 -84.89
C GLU A 313 86.51 7.73 -85.03
N PRO A 314 87.14 6.92 -85.91
CA PRO A 314 88.58 6.89 -86.02
C PRO A 314 89.08 8.23 -86.57
N THR A 315 89.96 8.88 -85.79
CA THR A 315 90.81 9.97 -86.26
C THR A 315 91.44 9.59 -87.61
N PRO A 316 91.38 10.45 -88.65
CA PRO A 316 91.94 10.13 -89.96
C PRO A 316 93.43 9.80 -89.85
N PRO A 317 93.96 8.86 -90.64
CA PRO A 317 95.32 8.38 -90.50
C PRO A 317 96.32 9.50 -90.77
N GLU A 318 97.22 9.73 -89.82
CA GLU A 318 98.41 10.56 -90.01
C GLU A 318 99.28 9.96 -91.13
N LYS A 319 99.65 10.82 -92.09
CA LYS A 319 100.52 10.47 -93.21
C LYS A 319 101.97 10.26 -92.76
N PRO A 320 102.70 9.33 -93.40
CA PRO A 320 104.03 8.90 -92.98
C PRO A 320 105.11 9.95 -93.32
N LYS A 321 106.14 10.01 -92.48
CA LYS A 321 107.46 10.59 -92.82
C LYS A 321 108.49 9.47 -92.89
#